data_AF-A0A1I3G3C7-F1
#
_entry.id   AF-A0A1I3G3C7-F1
#
_cell.length_a   1.000
_cell.length_b   1.000
_cell.length_c   1.000
_cell.angle_alpha   90.00
_cell.angle_beta   90.00
_cell.angle_gamma   90.00
#
_symmetry.space_group_name_H-M   'P 1'
#
loop_
_entity.id
_entity.type
_entity.pdbx_description
1 polymer ?
#
loop_
_entity_poly.entity_id
_entity_poly.type
_entity_poly.pdbx_seq_one_letter_code
_entity_poly.pdbx_strand_id
1 'polypeptide(L)'
;MAERKRTQGLEIVRTPGMALVAIDHPAWDGTSLSLLRDTLVTLIDQEQCQSVVVDLSRTVSLPGGVFGTLSTWAERGIEIRLLKPSAEVQRMLWFQKFVVPIEEQELYALTLEERGLSSLADDAPWREPAGC
;
A
#
# COMPACT_ATOMS: atom_id res chain seq x y z
N MET A 1 -13.34 -9.48 19.52
CA MET A 1 -12.00 -9.66 20.13
C MET A 1 -11.00 -9.62 18.98
N ALA A 2 -10.12 -8.62 18.91
CA ALA A 2 -9.12 -8.54 17.85
C ALA A 2 -7.94 -9.44 18.21
N GLU A 3 -7.72 -10.50 17.44
CA GLU A 3 -6.58 -11.38 17.62
C GLU A 3 -5.34 -10.73 17.01
N ARG A 4 -4.30 -10.53 17.83
CA ARG A 4 -3.00 -9.99 17.39
C ARG A 4 -2.03 -11.15 17.25
N LYS A 5 -1.64 -11.49 16.01
CA LYS A 5 -0.55 -12.44 15.77
C LYS A 5 0.69 -11.67 15.33
N ARG A 6 1.78 -11.83 16.09
CA ARG A 6 3.11 -11.34 15.72
C ARG A 6 3.83 -12.45 14.98
N THR A 7 4.18 -12.20 13.73
CA THR A 7 4.95 -13.14 12.92
C THR A 7 6.17 -12.36 12.43
N GLN A 8 7.36 -12.75 12.88
CA GLN A 8 8.64 -12.28 12.31
C GLN A 8 8.80 -10.76 12.12
N GLY A 9 8.43 -9.95 13.12
CA GLY A 9 8.60 -8.48 13.06
C GLY A 9 7.48 -7.73 12.32
N LEU A 10 6.43 -8.45 11.91
CA LEU A 10 5.17 -7.86 11.49
C LEU A 10 4.07 -8.16 12.50
N GLU A 11 3.20 -7.18 12.72
CA GLU A 11 2.03 -7.26 13.57
C GLU A 11 0.78 -7.24 12.69
N ILE A 12 0.03 -8.35 12.71
CA ILE A 12 -1.24 -8.47 11.99
C ILE A 12 -2.36 -8.42 13.02
N VAL A 13 -3.28 -7.48 12.84
CA VAL A 13 -4.49 -7.32 13.63
C VAL A 13 -5.68 -7.68 12.75
N ARG A 14 -6.31 -8.82 13.04
CA ARG A 14 -7.47 -9.30 12.28
C ARG A 14 -8.75 -8.69 12.87
N THR A 15 -9.57 -8.14 11.99
CA THR A 15 -10.88 -7.57 12.32
C THR A 15 -11.92 -8.16 11.36
N PRO A 16 -13.18 -8.38 11.77
CA PRO A 16 -14.20 -8.91 10.86
C PRO A 16 -14.33 -8.04 9.60
N GLY A 17 -14.00 -8.62 8.44
CA GLY A 17 -14.04 -7.97 7.13
C GLY A 17 -12.82 -7.11 6.77
N MET A 18 -11.87 -6.91 7.69
CA MET A 18 -10.64 -6.16 7.39
C MET A 18 -9.42 -6.66 8.17
N ALA A 19 -8.26 -6.63 7.54
CA ALA A 19 -7.00 -6.98 8.18
C ALA A 19 -6.09 -5.76 8.28
N LEU A 20 -5.57 -5.47 9.46
CA LEU A 20 -4.53 -4.46 9.65
C LEU A 20 -3.17 -5.13 9.72
N VAL A 21 -2.21 -4.60 8.97
CA VAL A 21 -0.87 -5.13 8.79
C VAL A 21 0.11 -4.01 9.12
N ALA A 22 0.90 -4.19 10.18
CA ALA A 22 1.94 -3.26 10.59
C ALA A 22 3.30 -3.93 10.48
N ILE A 23 4.28 -3.26 9.88
CA ILE A 23 5.66 -3.74 9.85
C ILE A 23 6.47 -2.92 10.85
N ASP A 24 7.11 -3.59 11.81
CA ASP A 24 7.96 -2.94 12.82
C ASP A 24 9.36 -2.66 12.25
N HIS A 25 9.43 -1.95 11.12
CA HIS A 25 10.70 -1.64 10.46
C HIS A 25 10.71 -0.23 9.85
N PRO A 26 11.75 0.58 10.11
CA PRO A 26 11.83 1.97 9.66
C PRO A 26 12.08 2.13 8.16
N ALA A 27 12.80 1.20 7.54
CA ALA A 27 13.02 1.20 6.09
C ALA A 27 12.41 -0.06 5.49
N TRP A 28 11.57 0.07 4.48
CA TRP A 28 11.08 -1.11 3.79
C TRP A 28 12.06 -1.54 2.70
N ASP A 29 12.53 -2.77 2.79
CA ASP A 29 13.41 -3.37 1.81
C ASP A 29 12.68 -4.47 1.03
N GLY A 30 13.40 -5.15 0.12
CA GLY A 30 12.88 -6.29 -0.63
C GLY A 30 12.30 -7.41 0.26
N THR A 31 12.83 -7.55 1.48
CA THR A 31 12.30 -8.50 2.47
C THR A 31 10.94 -8.06 3.01
N SER A 32 10.79 -6.80 3.40
CA SER A 32 9.50 -6.24 3.87
C SER A 32 8.43 -6.31 2.78
N LEU A 33 8.81 -6.06 1.53
CA LEU A 33 7.94 -6.24 0.36
C LEU A 33 7.47 -7.67 0.19
N SER A 34 8.40 -8.62 0.26
CA SER A 34 8.10 -10.04 0.10
C SER A 34 7.16 -10.51 1.20
N LEU A 35 7.38 -10.03 2.43
CA LEU A 35 6.60 -10.37 3.60
C LEU A 35 5.20 -9.72 3.59
N LEU A 36 5.09 -8.45 3.15
CA LEU A 36 3.80 -7.81 2.90
C LEU A 36 3.01 -8.59 1.85
N ARG A 37 3.64 -8.93 0.72
CA ARG A 37 2.99 -9.68 -0.36
C ARG A 37 2.48 -11.03 0.12
N ASP A 38 3.31 -11.80 0.81
CA ASP A 38 2.92 -13.11 1.35
C ASP A 38 1.76 -13.00 2.36
N THR A 39 1.81 -11.97 3.19
CA THR A 39 0.73 -11.65 4.14
C THR A 39 -0.56 -11.30 3.39
N LEU A 40 -0.51 -10.43 2.38
CA LEU A 40 -1.66 -10.06 1.57
C LEU A 40 -2.26 -11.26 0.86
N VAL A 41 -1.42 -12.12 0.25
CA VAL A 41 -1.87 -13.37 -0.37
C VAL A 41 -2.62 -14.22 0.65
N THR A 42 -2.05 -14.41 1.84
CA THR A 42 -2.70 -15.22 2.89
C THR A 42 -4.03 -14.62 3.34
N LEU A 43 -4.08 -13.30 3.58
CA LEU A 43 -5.29 -12.62 4.05
C LEU A 43 -6.40 -12.58 2.99
N ILE A 44 -6.04 -12.38 1.72
CA ILE A 44 -7.00 -12.27 0.61
C ILE A 44 -7.46 -13.67 0.17
N ASP A 45 -6.54 -14.62 0.04
CA ASP A 45 -6.82 -15.95 -0.50
C ASP A 45 -7.43 -16.88 0.56
N GLN A 46 -6.87 -16.90 1.78
CA GLN A 46 -7.35 -17.79 2.84
C GLN A 46 -8.47 -17.17 3.68
N GLU A 47 -8.36 -15.87 4.02
CA GLU A 47 -9.31 -15.21 4.92
C GLU A 47 -10.38 -14.39 4.17
N GLN A 48 -10.36 -14.41 2.83
CA GLN A 48 -11.31 -13.70 1.96
C GLN A 48 -11.48 -12.21 2.33
N CYS A 49 -10.41 -11.59 2.85
CA CYS A 49 -10.46 -10.19 3.26
C CYS A 49 -10.53 -9.29 2.03
N GLN A 50 -11.60 -8.50 1.94
CA GLN A 50 -11.78 -7.51 0.87
C GLN A 50 -11.17 -6.15 1.22
N SER A 51 -10.79 -5.94 2.49
CA SER A 51 -10.16 -4.71 2.97
C SER A 51 -8.87 -5.02 3.74
N VAL A 52 -7.79 -4.33 3.39
CA VAL A 52 -6.51 -4.42 4.09
C VAL A 52 -6.02 -3.01 4.45
N VAL A 53 -5.65 -2.84 5.72
CA VAL A 53 -5.06 -1.61 6.25
C VAL A 53 -3.58 -1.85 6.50
N VAL A 54 -2.71 -1.01 5.97
CA VAL A 54 -1.26 -1.07 6.18
C VAL A 54 -0.86 0.07 7.11
N ASP A 55 -0.41 -0.27 8.32
CA ASP A 55 0.13 0.72 9.25
C ASP A 55 1.57 1.08 8.86
N LEU A 56 1.76 2.36 8.61
CA LEU A 56 3.02 2.98 8.25
C LEU A 56 3.56 3.89 9.36
N SER A 57 2.98 3.86 10.57
CA SER A 57 3.36 4.73 11.70
C SER A 57 4.86 4.63 12.04
N ARG A 58 5.45 3.46 11.79
CA ARG A 58 6.86 3.17 12.09
C ARG A 58 7.78 3.26 10.88
N THR A 59 7.21 3.41 9.68
CA THR A 59 7.95 3.36 8.42
C THR A 59 8.34 4.76 7.99
N VAL A 60 9.63 5.00 7.82
CA VAL A 60 10.18 6.28 7.37
C VAL A 60 10.19 6.35 5.85
N SER A 61 10.63 5.27 5.18
CA SER A 61 10.80 5.23 3.72
C SER A 61 10.26 3.95 3.10
N LEU A 62 9.57 4.10 1.96
CA LEU A 62 9.01 3.02 1.17
C LEU A 62 9.68 2.97 -0.22
N PRO A 63 10.08 1.79 -0.71
CA PRO A 63 10.55 1.64 -2.07
C PRO A 63 9.39 1.78 -3.05
N GLY A 64 9.63 2.35 -4.23
CA GLY A 64 8.60 2.55 -5.26
C GLY A 64 7.89 1.25 -5.69
N GLY A 65 8.53 0.09 -5.49
CA GLY A 65 7.93 -1.22 -5.74
C GLY A 65 6.77 -1.61 -4.81
N VAL A 66 6.62 -0.96 -3.65
CA VAL A 66 5.46 -1.15 -2.76
C VAL A 66 4.18 -0.79 -3.50
N PHE A 67 4.18 0.36 -4.18
CA PHE A 67 3.00 0.85 -4.88
C PHE A 67 2.52 -0.15 -5.92
N GLY A 68 3.43 -0.69 -6.75
CA GLY A 68 3.07 -1.68 -7.76
C GLY A 68 2.43 -2.94 -7.13
N THR A 69 2.91 -3.36 -5.97
CA THR A 69 2.30 -4.50 -5.24
C THR A 69 0.88 -4.13 -4.77
N LEU A 70 0.71 -2.97 -4.12
CA LEU A 70 -0.59 -2.53 -3.61
C LEU A 70 -1.61 -2.27 -4.73
N SER A 71 -1.17 -1.65 -5.83
CA SER A 71 -2.03 -1.34 -6.97
C SER A 71 -2.53 -2.61 -7.64
N THR A 72 -1.69 -3.63 -7.81
CA THR A 72 -2.13 -4.93 -8.36
C THR A 72 -3.24 -5.58 -7.51
N TRP A 73 -3.20 -5.42 -6.18
CA TRP A 73 -4.28 -5.92 -5.32
C TRP A 73 -5.53 -5.05 -5.39
N ALA A 74 -5.36 -3.73 -5.47
CA ALA A 74 -6.47 -2.81 -5.69
C ALA A 74 -7.17 -3.07 -7.05
N GLU A 75 -6.43 -3.45 -8.09
CA GLU A 75 -6.97 -3.78 -9.42
C GLU A 75 -7.82 -5.06 -9.36
N ARG A 76 -7.52 -5.94 -8.42
CA ARG A 76 -8.32 -7.14 -8.13
C ARG A 76 -9.57 -6.83 -7.30
N GLY A 77 -9.83 -5.57 -6.97
CA GLY A 77 -10.98 -5.13 -6.18
C GLY A 77 -10.78 -5.20 -4.66
N ILE A 78 -9.53 -5.28 -4.19
CA ILE A 78 -9.21 -5.27 -2.76
C ILE A 78 -9.01 -3.82 -2.29
N GLU A 79 -9.75 -3.40 -1.28
CA GLU A 79 -9.58 -2.09 -0.67
C GLU A 79 -8.29 -2.03 0.14
N ILE A 80 -7.32 -1.26 -0.34
CA ILE A 80 -6.06 -1.00 0.37
C ILE A 80 -6.14 0.36 1.07
N ARG A 81 -5.89 0.37 2.38
CA ARG A 81 -5.82 1.59 3.19
C ARG A 81 -4.46 1.70 3.86
N LEU A 82 -3.98 2.91 4.07
CA LEU A 82 -2.68 3.26 4.65
C LEU A 82 -2.95 4.07 5.92
N LEU A 83 -2.46 3.61 7.06
CA LEU A 83 -2.63 4.27 8.34
C LEU A 83 -1.34 4.99 8.73
N LYS A 84 -1.44 6.27 9.07
CA LYS A 84 -0.32 7.11 9.55
C LYS A 84 0.95 7.03 8.67
N PRO A 85 0.86 7.27 7.35
CA PRO A 85 2.02 7.37 6.49
C PRO A 85 2.94 8.51 6.94
N SER A 86 4.24 8.24 6.99
CA SER A 86 5.26 9.26 7.26
C SER A 86 5.27 10.36 6.20
N ALA A 87 5.79 11.55 6.57
CA ALA A 87 5.87 12.70 5.68
C ALA A 87 6.63 12.42 4.37
N GLU A 88 7.65 11.56 4.38
CA GLU A 88 8.36 11.16 3.16
C GLU A 88 7.47 10.35 2.21
N VAL A 89 6.66 9.43 2.75
CA VAL A 89 5.69 8.65 1.97
C VAL A 89 4.63 9.55 1.37
N GLN A 90 4.11 10.51 2.15
CA GLN A 90 3.11 11.47 1.68
C GLN A 90 3.64 12.37 0.55
N ARG A 91 4.97 12.64 0.51
CA ARG A 91 5.60 13.41 -0.58
C ARG A 91 5.76 12.61 -1.87
N MET A 92 5.56 11.29 -1.87
CA MET A 92 5.70 10.50 -3.08
C MET A 92 4.62 10.85 -4.10
N LEU A 93 5.02 10.93 -5.38
CA LEU A 93 4.12 11.28 -6.48
C LEU A 93 2.93 10.32 -6.58
N TRP A 94 3.16 9.02 -6.41
CA TRP A 94 2.08 8.03 -6.44
C TRP A 94 1.12 8.20 -5.26
N PHE A 95 1.62 8.60 -4.08
CA PHE A 95 0.75 8.85 -2.93
C PHE A 95 -0.18 10.03 -3.23
N GLN A 96 0.37 11.12 -3.76
CA GLN A 96 -0.44 12.29 -4.10
C GLN A 96 -1.45 12.04 -5.24
N LYS A 97 -1.13 11.13 -6.17
CA LYS A 97 -1.98 10.81 -7.33
C LYS A 97 -3.07 9.77 -7.03
N PHE A 98 -2.72 8.74 -6.24
CA PHE A 98 -3.53 7.53 -6.06
C PHE A 98 -4.00 7.35 -4.62
N VAL A 99 -3.61 8.18 -3.67
CA VAL A 99 -4.00 8.02 -2.27
C VAL A 99 -4.83 9.22 -1.82
N VAL A 100 -6.02 8.93 -1.29
CA VAL A 100 -6.96 9.93 -0.78
C VAL A 100 -7.04 9.85 0.75
N PRO A 101 -6.96 10.98 1.47
CA PRO A 101 -7.21 10.98 2.90
C PRO A 101 -8.69 10.66 3.18
N ILE A 102 -8.94 9.75 4.11
CA ILE A 102 -10.25 9.50 4.70
C ILE A 102 -10.33 10.38 5.95
N GLU A 103 -11.27 11.32 5.97
CA GLU A 103 -11.47 12.19 7.13
C GLU A 103 -11.78 11.36 8.39
N GLU A 104 -11.24 11.83 9.53
CA GLU A 104 -11.38 11.32 10.92
C GLU A 104 -10.23 10.50 11.54
N GLN A 105 -9.32 9.84 10.82
CA GLN A 105 -8.41 8.87 11.49
C GLN A 105 -6.95 8.75 11.00
N GLU A 106 -6.37 9.77 10.37
CA GLU A 106 -5.01 9.66 9.75
C GLU A 106 -4.91 8.43 8.82
N LEU A 107 -6.04 8.09 8.21
CA LEU A 107 -6.24 6.93 7.36
C LEU A 107 -6.36 7.42 5.92
N TYR A 108 -5.74 6.69 5.01
CA TYR A 108 -5.70 7.06 3.61
C TYR A 108 -6.09 5.85 2.77
N ALA A 109 -7.01 6.00 1.82
CA ALA A 109 -7.36 4.93 0.89
C ALA A 109 -6.57 5.05 -0.40
N LEU A 110 -6.05 3.93 -0.89
CA LEU A 110 -5.49 3.84 -2.22
C LEU A 110 -6.64 3.65 -3.22
N THR A 111 -6.77 4.58 -4.14
CA THR A 111 -7.70 4.55 -5.28
C THR A 111 -6.91 4.47 -6.58
N LEU A 112 -7.37 3.60 -7.47
CA LEU A 112 -6.82 3.47 -8.83
C LEU A 112 -7.45 4.45 -9.81
N GLU A 113 -8.45 5.22 -9.38
CA GLU A 113 -8.88 6.39 -10.12
C GLU A 113 -7.78 7.45 -10.02
N GLU A 114 -6.98 7.59 -11.09
CA GLU A 114 -6.06 8.73 -11.20
C GLU A 114 -6.86 10.01 -11.01
N ARG A 115 -6.67 10.68 -9.87
CA ARG A 115 -7.22 12.01 -9.70
C ARG A 115 -6.55 12.90 -10.74
N GLY A 116 -7.35 13.28 -11.73
CA GLY A 116 -6.91 13.86 -12.97
C GLY A 116 -5.85 14.94 -12.80
N LEU A 117 -4.62 14.57 -13.14
CA LEU A 117 -3.69 15.48 -13.80
C LEU A 117 -3.98 15.41 -15.31
N SER A 118 -5.25 15.66 -15.66
CA SER A 118 -5.72 15.75 -17.04
C SER A 118 -5.23 17.07 -17.64
N SER A 119 -3.90 17.21 -17.76
CA SER A 119 -3.20 18.21 -18.57
C SER A 119 -1.69 17.95 -18.72
N LEU A 120 -1.09 16.94 -18.06
CA LEU A 120 0.37 16.71 -18.11
C LEU A 120 0.79 15.27 -18.49
N ALA A 121 -0.15 14.47 -19.00
CA ALA A 121 0.13 13.15 -19.57
C ALA A 121 0.21 13.18 -21.12
N ASP A 122 0.24 14.38 -21.71
CA ASP A 122 0.68 14.62 -23.09
C ASP A 122 2.16 15.04 -23.14
N ASP A 123 2.96 14.66 -22.13
CA ASP A 123 4.42 14.81 -22.18
C ASP A 123 5.05 13.74 -21.28
N ALA A 124 4.84 12.47 -21.65
CA ALA A 124 5.63 11.37 -21.11
C ALA A 124 6.74 11.04 -22.14
N PRO A 125 7.95 11.60 -22.00
CA PRO A 125 9.09 11.28 -22.85
C PRO A 125 9.73 9.96 -22.39
N TRP A 126 9.00 8.85 -22.41
CA TRP A 126 9.68 7.55 -22.53
C TRP A 126 9.73 7.23 -24.03
N ARG A 127 10.73 7.83 -24.67
CA ARG A 127 11.16 7.41 -26.00
C ARG A 127 11.77 6.02 -25.87
N GLU A 128 11.30 5.09 -26.69
CA GLU A 128 11.95 3.82 -26.98
C GLU A 128 13.45 4.03 -27.28
N PRO A 129 14.26 2.97 -27.16
CA PRO A 129 15.18 2.70 -28.24
C PRO A 129 14.70 1.50 -29.05
N ALA A 130 14.34 1.77 -30.30
CA ALA A 130 14.47 0.81 -31.37
C ALA A 130 15.93 0.30 -31.46
N GLY A 131 16.10 -1.00 -31.73
CA GLY A 131 17.37 -1.67 -32.02
C GLY A 131 17.57 -2.90 -31.13
N CYS A 132 17.66 -4.14 -31.63
CA CYS A 132 18.08 -4.65 -32.95
C CYS A 132 17.18 -5.77 -33.45
#